data_AF-A0A2N2XWB0-F1
#
_entry.id   AF-A0A2N2XWB0-F1
#
_cell.length_a   1.000
_cell.length_b   1.000
_cell.length_c   1.000
_cell.angle_alpha   90.00
_cell.angle_beta   90.00
_cell.angle_gamma   90.00
#
_symmetry.space_group_name_H-M   'P 1'
#
loop_
_entity.id
_entity.type
_entity.pdbx_description
1 polymer ?
#
loop_
_entity_poly.entity_id
_entity_poly.type
_entity_poly.pdbx_seq_one_letter_code
_entity_poly.pdbx_strand_id
1 'polypeptide(L)'
;MKKHLTKKNIKFMKCPHCQTEIHENYNEQYLGKDSVSDWVYRFMQCPQDDCQKFILKIAFGEKNTHNGPLLLNEKSYFAIPFDPYEQYYDLSIMKFYKDYLEAKAIQNISPKASILLSKDCLKKLLKIQIYSQSEAFEDVLADLLNQDKLPLFIFASTEAILTMNSEDSKEFAHSLINYIEGLFDYFYVLPNKMKVL
;
A
#
# COMPACT_ATOMS: atom_id res chain seq x y z
N MET A 1 52.05 1.20 5.43
CA MET A 1 50.93 2.15 5.21
C MET A 1 49.61 1.43 5.46
N LYS A 2 49.00 1.61 6.64
CA LYS A 2 47.68 1.05 6.96
C LYS A 2 46.62 1.92 6.28
N LYS A 3 45.94 1.39 5.26
CA LYS A 3 44.76 2.03 4.67
C LYS A 3 43.64 1.96 5.71
N HIS A 4 43.30 3.08 6.33
CA HIS A 4 42.09 3.22 7.12
C HIS A 4 40.89 3.11 6.18
N LEU A 5 40.28 1.94 6.13
CA LEU A 5 38.93 1.75 5.60
C LEU A 5 37.97 2.48 6.55
N THR A 6 37.52 3.66 6.16
CA THR A 6 36.46 4.38 6.85
C THR A 6 35.19 3.56 6.76
N LYS A 7 34.62 3.21 7.91
CA LYS A 7 33.30 2.56 8.02
C LYS A 7 32.29 3.43 7.28
N LYS A 8 31.93 3.06 6.04
CA LYS A 8 30.77 3.62 5.35
C LYS A 8 29.58 3.21 6.22
N ASN A 9 28.92 4.16 6.88
CA ASN A 9 27.72 3.87 7.65
C ASN A 9 26.65 3.39 6.66
N ILE A 10 26.50 2.06 6.59
CA ILE A 10 25.51 1.42 5.73
C ILE A 10 24.16 1.65 6.39
N LYS A 11 23.34 2.51 5.78
CA LYS A 11 21.99 2.75 6.22
C LYS A 11 21.05 1.85 5.45
N PHE A 12 20.18 1.16 6.16
CA PHE A 12 19.18 0.26 5.59
C PHE A 12 17.79 0.89 5.66
N MET A 13 16.96 0.60 4.67
CA MET A 13 15.54 0.96 4.67
C MET A 13 14.72 -0.12 3.95
N LYS A 14 13.41 -0.17 4.20
CA LYS A 14 12.51 -0.94 3.33
C LYS A 14 12.19 -0.13 2.08
N CYS A 15 12.28 -0.78 0.91
CA CYS A 15 11.81 -0.18 -0.34
C CYS A 15 10.33 0.18 -0.20
N PRO A 16 9.90 1.42 -0.50
CA PRO A 16 8.49 1.78 -0.41
C PRO A 16 7.62 1.03 -1.43
N HIS A 17 8.22 0.45 -2.47
CA HIS A 17 7.49 -0.25 -3.53
C HIS A 17 7.31 -1.75 -3.25
N CYS A 18 8.40 -2.47 -2.94
CA CYS A 18 8.36 -3.92 -2.74
C CYS A 18 8.51 -4.37 -1.28
N GLN A 19 8.75 -3.44 -0.34
CA GLN A 19 8.93 -3.69 1.09
C GLN A 19 10.18 -4.52 1.48
N THR A 20 10.99 -4.93 0.51
CA THR A 20 12.28 -5.59 0.74
C THR A 20 13.28 -4.64 1.40
N GLU A 21 14.10 -5.17 2.30
CA GLU A 21 15.19 -4.42 2.92
C GLU A 21 16.29 -4.13 1.88
N ILE A 22 16.64 -2.86 1.74
CA ILE A 22 17.60 -2.35 0.77
C ILE A 22 18.59 -1.40 1.43
N HIS A 23 19.79 -1.32 0.85
CA HIS A 23 20.78 -0.33 1.25
C HIS A 23 20.42 1.04 0.65
N GLU A 24 20.42 2.08 1.47
CA GLU A 24 20.27 3.45 0.99
C GLU A 24 21.51 3.84 0.17
N ASN A 25 21.31 4.09 -1.13
CA ASN A 25 22.35 4.57 -2.04
C ASN A 25 21.78 5.65 -2.96
N TYR A 26 21.29 6.73 -2.36
CA TYR A 26 20.72 7.86 -3.07
C TYR A 26 21.79 8.66 -3.80
N ASN A 27 21.51 9.00 -5.06
CA ASN A 27 22.07 10.18 -5.67
C ASN A 27 21.35 11.39 -5.08
N GLU A 28 22.09 12.44 -4.75
CA GLU A 28 21.54 13.67 -4.20
C GLU A 28 21.97 14.88 -5.00
N GLN A 29 21.06 15.84 -5.17
CA GLN A 29 21.34 17.10 -5.84
C GLN A 29 20.69 18.26 -5.10
N TYR A 30 21.50 19.29 -4.88
CA TYR A 30 21.09 20.55 -4.31
C TYR A 30 20.16 21.31 -5.28
N LEU A 31 18.98 21.69 -4.80
CA LEU A 31 17.98 22.41 -5.58
C LEU A 31 18.12 23.93 -5.46
N GLY A 32 18.58 24.41 -4.30
CA GLY A 32 18.60 25.83 -4.01
C GLY A 32 18.04 26.14 -2.63
N LYS A 33 17.94 27.43 -2.33
CA LYS A 33 17.43 27.96 -1.07
C LYS A 33 16.19 28.81 -1.36
N ASP A 34 15.16 28.67 -0.54
CA ASP A 34 14.01 29.57 -0.51
C ASP A 34 13.89 30.29 0.85
N SER A 35 12.73 30.88 1.12
CA SER A 35 12.46 31.57 2.39
C SER A 35 12.34 30.63 3.60
N VAL A 36 12.19 29.32 3.36
CA VAL A 36 12.01 28.29 4.40
C VAL A 36 13.35 27.66 4.74
N SER A 37 14.09 27.17 3.73
CA SER A 37 15.25 26.32 3.96
C SER A 37 16.13 26.11 2.72
N ASP A 38 17.23 25.38 2.87
CA ASP A 38 18.01 24.83 1.78
C ASP A 38 17.42 23.48 1.37
N TRP A 39 17.25 23.24 0.06
CA TRP A 39 16.53 22.11 -0.48
C TRP A 39 17.42 21.17 -1.29
N VAL A 40 17.14 19.88 -1.18
CA VAL A 40 17.83 18.80 -1.87
C VAL A 40 16.80 17.78 -2.33
N TYR A 41 16.94 17.25 -3.54
CA TYR A 41 16.25 16.02 -3.90
C TYR A 41 17.22 14.85 -3.94
N ARG A 42 16.68 13.67 -3.63
CA ARG A 42 17.40 12.41 -3.58
C ARG A 42 16.66 11.39 -4.42
N PHE A 43 17.38 10.63 -5.23
CA PHE A 43 16.80 9.56 -6.01
C PHE A 43 17.71 8.33 -6.02
N MET A 44 17.08 7.16 -6.04
CA MET A 44 17.75 5.90 -6.35
C MET A 44 16.75 4.99 -7.08
N GLN A 45 17.26 3.95 -7.71
CA GLN A 45 16.44 2.86 -8.21
C GLN A 45 16.49 1.72 -7.19
N CYS A 46 15.37 1.03 -6.96
CA CYS A 46 15.37 -0.16 -6.14
C CYS A 46 16.32 -1.20 -6.77
N PRO A 47 17.30 -1.75 -6.02
CA PRO A 47 18.28 -2.69 -6.59
C PRO A 47 17.71 -4.09 -6.82
N GLN A 48 16.47 -4.35 -6.38
CA GLN A 48 15.83 -5.64 -6.61
C GLN A 48 15.36 -5.75 -8.06
N ASP A 49 15.75 -6.83 -8.73
CA ASP A 49 15.49 -7.09 -10.15
C ASP A 49 13.99 -7.09 -10.50
N ASP A 50 13.16 -7.53 -9.57
CA ASP A 50 11.69 -7.59 -9.68
C ASP A 50 11.02 -6.21 -9.55
N CYS A 51 11.68 -5.26 -8.88
CA CYS A 51 11.10 -3.98 -8.53
C CYS A 51 11.59 -2.89 -9.47
N GLN A 52 12.90 -2.60 -9.46
CA GLN A 52 13.56 -1.60 -10.31
C GLN A 52 12.86 -0.22 -10.37
N LYS A 53 11.95 0.11 -9.45
CA LYS A 53 11.21 1.38 -9.41
C LYS A 53 12.08 2.49 -8.80
N PHE A 54 11.86 3.72 -9.24
CA PHE A 54 12.51 4.90 -8.65
C PHE A 54 11.97 5.21 -7.26
N ILE A 55 12.88 5.51 -6.33
CA ILE A 55 12.59 5.98 -4.99
C ILE A 55 13.06 7.43 -4.92
N LEU A 56 12.13 8.36 -4.76
CA LEU A 56 12.41 9.79 -4.69
C LEU A 56 12.15 10.33 -3.28
N LYS A 57 13.07 11.14 -2.77
CA LYS A 57 12.89 11.92 -1.54
C LYS A 57 13.18 13.40 -1.82
N ILE A 58 12.44 14.28 -1.17
CA ILE A 58 12.79 15.68 -1.02
C ILE A 58 13.21 15.90 0.42
N ALA A 59 14.33 16.58 0.62
CA ALA A 59 14.85 16.93 1.93
C ALA A 59 15.11 18.44 2.01
N PHE A 60 14.95 18.99 3.20
CA PHE A 60 15.29 20.37 3.48
C PHE A 60 15.93 20.51 4.87
N GLY A 61 16.82 21.48 5.01
CA GLY A 61 17.58 21.73 6.23
C GLY A 61 18.54 22.90 6.05
N GLU A 62 19.52 23.01 6.94
CA GLU A 62 20.56 24.02 6.81
C GLU A 62 21.68 23.49 5.91
N LYS A 63 22.09 24.22 4.88
CA LYS A 63 23.19 23.78 4.01
C LYS A 63 24.49 23.61 4.82
N ASN A 64 25.07 22.41 4.73
CA ASN A 64 26.39 22.16 5.28
C ASN A 64 27.47 22.65 4.31
N THR A 65 28.43 23.42 4.81
CA THR A 65 29.56 23.95 4.03
C THR A 65 30.87 23.21 4.28
N HIS A 66 30.85 22.20 5.17
CA HIS A 66 32.00 21.38 5.53
C HIS A 66 31.90 19.96 4.92
N ASN A 67 32.96 19.18 5.06
CA ASN A 67 32.94 17.76 4.70
C ASN A 67 31.92 17.01 5.56
N GLY A 68 30.83 16.56 4.97
CA GLY A 68 29.73 15.91 5.68
C GLY A 68 28.46 15.78 4.83
N PRO A 69 27.31 15.48 5.46
CA PRO A 69 26.02 15.44 4.76
C PRO A 69 25.68 16.83 4.21
N LEU A 70 25.00 16.89 3.06
CA LEU A 70 24.67 18.13 2.35
C LEU A 70 23.78 19.09 3.16
N LEU A 71 22.94 18.54 4.05
CA LEU A 71 22.05 19.28 4.95
C LEU A 71 22.32 18.89 6.41
N LEU A 72 22.24 19.87 7.30
CA LEU A 72 22.19 19.73 8.75
C LEU A 72 20.74 19.87 9.22
N ASN A 73 20.40 19.22 10.33
CA ASN A 73 19.07 19.27 10.94
C ASN A 73 17.93 18.96 9.95
N GLU A 74 18.19 18.05 9.01
CA GLU A 74 17.30 17.83 7.88
C GLU A 74 15.98 17.16 8.26
N LYS A 75 14.93 17.50 7.52
CA LYS A 75 13.69 16.71 7.39
C LYS A 75 13.60 16.20 5.96
N SER A 76 13.12 14.97 5.80
CA SER A 76 12.96 14.35 4.48
C SER A 76 11.60 13.69 4.33
N TYR A 77 11.03 13.82 3.14
CA TYR A 77 9.76 13.22 2.74
C TYR A 77 9.96 12.44 1.45
N PHE A 78 9.22 11.35 1.26
CA PHE A 78 9.15 10.73 -0.06
C PHE A 78 8.40 11.66 -1.01
N ALA A 79 9.01 11.95 -2.17
CA ALA A 79 8.48 12.89 -3.15
C ALA A 79 7.46 12.24 -4.08
N ILE A 80 7.59 10.92 -4.27
CA ILE A 80 6.47 10.08 -4.68
C ILE A 80 5.83 9.67 -3.37
N PRO A 81 4.59 10.10 -3.05
CA PRO A 81 3.93 9.60 -1.86
C PRO A 81 3.97 8.07 -1.95
N PHE A 82 4.18 7.40 -0.81
CA PHE A 82 3.65 6.06 -0.66
C PHE A 82 2.17 6.24 -0.95
N ASP A 83 1.75 5.91 -2.16
CA ASP A 83 0.34 5.86 -2.46
C ASP A 83 -0.07 4.46 -2.03
N PRO A 84 -0.67 4.28 -0.84
CA PRO A 84 -1.28 2.99 -0.50
C PRO A 84 -2.37 2.60 -1.51
N TYR A 85 -2.71 3.47 -2.47
CA TYR A 85 -3.61 3.22 -3.59
C TYR A 85 -2.87 2.81 -4.88
N GLU A 86 -1.55 3.06 -5.04
CA GLU A 86 -0.76 2.52 -6.17
C GLU A 86 -0.57 1.01 -6.07
N GLN A 87 -0.63 0.42 -4.86
CA GLN A 87 -0.56 -1.04 -4.70
C GLN A 87 -1.66 -1.77 -5.50
N TYR A 88 -2.73 -1.04 -5.83
CA TYR A 88 -3.88 -1.51 -6.58
C TYR A 88 -4.07 -0.70 -7.87
N TYR A 89 -3.00 -0.17 -8.48
CA TYR A 89 -3.12 0.65 -9.71
C TYR A 89 -3.95 -0.04 -10.80
N ASP A 90 -3.78 -1.35 -10.99
CA ASP A 90 -4.57 -2.14 -11.95
C ASP A 90 -6.07 -2.16 -11.60
N LEU A 91 -6.43 -2.02 -10.31
CA LEU A 91 -7.82 -1.89 -9.86
C LEU A 91 -8.40 -0.50 -10.09
N SER A 92 -7.58 0.53 -10.29
CA SER A 92 -8.09 1.91 -10.49
C SER A 92 -9.03 2.05 -11.70
N ILE A 93 -8.88 1.15 -12.67
CA ILE A 93 -9.72 1.06 -13.88
C ILE A 93 -11.05 0.34 -13.58
N MET A 94 -11.09 -0.48 -12.53
CA MET A 94 -12.26 -1.28 -12.16
C MET A 94 -13.34 -0.41 -11.50
N LYS A 95 -14.59 -0.58 -11.97
CA LYS A 95 -15.72 0.24 -11.51
C LYS A 95 -15.96 0.16 -10.00
N PHE A 96 -15.72 -0.99 -9.39
CA PHE A 96 -15.91 -1.22 -7.95
C PHE A 96 -14.83 -0.54 -7.08
N TYR A 97 -13.67 -0.18 -7.64
CA TYR A 97 -12.59 0.41 -6.85
C TYR A 97 -12.95 1.82 -6.34
N LYS A 98 -13.71 2.58 -7.14
CA LYS A 98 -14.25 3.88 -6.72
C LYS A 98 -15.20 3.73 -5.53
N ASP A 99 -16.07 2.72 -5.59
CA ASP A 99 -17.02 2.41 -4.51
C ASP A 99 -16.27 2.06 -3.21
N TYR A 100 -15.16 1.31 -3.31
CA TYR A 100 -14.27 1.03 -2.18
C TYR A 100 -13.62 2.31 -1.60
N LEU A 101 -13.07 3.19 -2.44
CA LEU A 101 -12.46 4.43 -1.97
C LEU A 101 -13.47 5.32 -1.24
N GLU A 102 -14.69 5.41 -1.77
CA GLU A 102 -15.79 6.13 -1.15
C GLU A 102 -16.19 5.48 0.18
N ALA A 103 -16.38 4.15 0.20
CA ALA A 103 -16.72 3.40 1.41
C ALA A 103 -15.71 3.64 2.54
N LYS A 104 -14.42 3.62 2.22
CA LYS A 104 -13.32 3.87 3.15
C LYS A 104 -13.33 5.31 3.67
N ALA A 105 -13.56 6.29 2.80
CA ALA A 105 -13.61 7.71 3.17
C ALA A 105 -14.76 8.01 4.14
N ILE A 106 -15.90 7.33 3.98
CA ILE A 106 -17.12 7.60 4.76
C ILE A 106 -17.32 6.65 5.94
N GLN A 107 -16.44 5.66 6.18
CA GLN A 107 -16.62 4.63 7.23
C GLN A 107 -16.88 5.21 8.64
N ASN A 108 -16.29 6.37 8.95
CA ASN A 108 -16.47 7.06 10.23
C ASN A 108 -17.60 8.08 10.23
N ILE A 109 -18.02 8.55 9.05
CA ILE A 109 -19.04 9.59 8.85
C ILE A 109 -20.43 8.94 8.76
N SER A 110 -20.55 7.89 7.93
CA SER A 110 -21.75 7.10 7.72
C SER A 110 -21.36 5.62 7.59
N PRO A 111 -21.27 4.89 8.73
CA PRO A 111 -20.98 3.46 8.74
C PRO A 111 -21.96 2.67 7.88
N LYS A 112 -23.23 3.05 7.90
CA LYS A 112 -24.29 2.46 7.06
C LYS A 112 -24.00 2.55 5.57
N ALA A 113 -23.65 3.75 5.08
CA ALA A 113 -23.32 3.94 3.67
C ALA A 113 -22.02 3.21 3.31
N SER A 114 -21.03 3.22 4.21
CA SER A 114 -19.78 2.48 4.04
C SER A 114 -20.01 0.97 3.93
N ILE A 115 -20.87 0.39 4.78
CA ILE A 115 -21.26 -1.03 4.72
C ILE A 115 -21.92 -1.35 3.38
N LEU A 116 -22.87 -0.53 2.93
CA LEU A 116 -23.59 -0.75 1.66
C LEU A 116 -22.62 -0.75 0.46
N LEU A 117 -21.76 0.27 0.37
CA LEU A 117 -20.75 0.36 -0.69
C LEU A 117 -19.73 -0.78 -0.61
N SER A 118 -19.32 -1.16 0.60
CA SER A 118 -18.39 -2.28 0.81
C SER A 118 -18.99 -3.62 0.36
N LYS A 119 -20.26 -3.89 0.71
CA LYS A 119 -20.98 -5.10 0.26
C LYS A 119 -21.10 -5.14 -1.26
N ASP A 120 -21.45 -4.01 -1.89
CA ASP A 120 -21.55 -3.93 -3.35
C ASP A 120 -20.18 -4.12 -4.05
N CYS A 121 -19.13 -3.52 -3.49
CA CYS A 121 -17.75 -3.72 -3.94
C CYS A 121 -17.34 -5.19 -3.85
N LEU A 122 -17.57 -5.84 -2.71
CA LEU A 122 -17.26 -7.27 -2.50
C LEU A 122 -18.01 -8.16 -3.48
N LYS A 123 -19.30 -7.90 -3.69
CA LYS A 123 -20.09 -8.64 -4.69
C LYS A 123 -19.46 -8.53 -6.07
N LYS A 124 -19.16 -7.31 -6.53
CA LYS A 124 -18.56 -7.08 -7.87
C LYS A 124 -17.19 -7.75 -7.99
N LEU A 125 -16.35 -7.62 -6.96
CA LEU A 125 -15.03 -8.25 -6.89
C LEU A 125 -15.12 -9.77 -7.02
N LEU A 126 -15.92 -10.41 -6.18
CA LEU A 126 -16.01 -11.87 -6.12
C LEU A 126 -16.70 -12.45 -7.35
N LYS A 127 -17.73 -11.79 -7.91
CA LYS A 127 -18.30 -12.22 -9.19
C LYS A 127 -17.27 -12.28 -10.31
N ILE A 128 -16.26 -11.40 -10.31
CA ILE A 128 -15.17 -11.42 -11.30
C ILE A 128 -14.18 -12.54 -10.98
N GLN A 129 -13.79 -12.69 -9.72
CA GLN A 129 -12.70 -13.59 -9.33
C GLN A 129 -13.10 -15.07 -9.27
N ILE A 130 -14.32 -15.35 -8.80
CA ILE A 130 -14.81 -16.72 -8.58
C ILE A 130 -16.03 -17.06 -9.46
N TYR A 131 -16.41 -16.17 -10.38
CA TYR A 131 -17.53 -16.37 -11.33
C TYR A 131 -18.88 -16.69 -10.67
N SER A 132 -19.10 -16.20 -9.43
CA SER A 132 -20.35 -16.38 -8.70
C SER A 132 -21.54 -15.81 -9.50
N GLN A 133 -22.64 -16.55 -9.51
CA GLN A 133 -23.92 -16.13 -10.10
C GLN A 133 -24.88 -15.54 -9.05
N SER A 134 -24.47 -15.55 -7.79
CA SER A 134 -25.30 -15.16 -6.66
C SER A 134 -25.50 -13.65 -6.59
N GLU A 135 -26.70 -13.22 -6.20
CA GLU A 135 -27.04 -11.80 -6.06
C GLU A 135 -27.07 -11.32 -4.61
N ALA A 136 -27.34 -12.19 -3.64
CA ALA A 136 -27.26 -11.80 -2.23
C ALA A 136 -25.79 -11.73 -1.78
N PHE A 137 -25.49 -10.82 -0.87
CA PHE A 137 -24.12 -10.65 -0.38
C PHE A 137 -23.64 -11.92 0.34
N GLU A 138 -24.51 -12.48 1.17
CA GLU A 138 -24.27 -13.67 1.97
C GLU A 138 -24.02 -14.90 1.08
N ASP A 139 -24.82 -15.06 0.02
CA ASP A 139 -24.66 -16.14 -0.95
C ASP A 139 -23.34 -16.03 -1.73
N VAL A 140 -22.94 -14.81 -2.12
CA VAL A 140 -21.64 -14.59 -2.79
C VAL A 140 -20.46 -14.94 -1.88
N LEU A 141 -20.55 -14.66 -0.57
CA LEU A 141 -19.52 -15.08 0.38
C LEU A 141 -19.52 -16.59 0.61
N ALA A 142 -20.70 -17.23 0.63
CA ALA A 142 -20.79 -18.69 0.69
C ALA A 142 -20.15 -19.35 -0.54
N ASP A 143 -20.34 -18.78 -1.74
CA ASP A 143 -19.69 -19.24 -2.96
C ASP A 143 -18.15 -19.16 -2.89
N LEU A 144 -17.61 -18.16 -2.19
CA LEU A 144 -16.17 -18.03 -1.94
C LEU A 144 -15.66 -19.15 -1.01
N LEU A 145 -16.40 -19.47 0.05
CA LEU A 145 -16.06 -20.55 0.97
C LEU A 145 -16.06 -21.93 0.31
N ASN A 146 -16.85 -22.10 -0.75
CA ASN A 146 -16.90 -23.32 -1.54
C ASN A 146 -15.73 -23.48 -2.54
N GLN A 147 -14.83 -22.48 -2.65
CA GLN A 147 -13.70 -22.58 -3.57
C GLN A 147 -12.62 -23.51 -3.03
N ASP A 148 -12.18 -24.44 -3.88
CA ASP A 148 -11.01 -25.27 -3.58
C ASP A 148 -9.75 -24.39 -3.51
N LYS A 149 -9.02 -24.47 -2.39
CA LYS A 149 -7.72 -23.79 -2.14
C LYS A 149 -7.81 -22.33 -1.66
N LEU A 150 -8.86 -21.95 -0.95
CA LEU A 150 -8.89 -20.67 -0.24
C LEU A 150 -7.86 -20.65 0.91
N PRO A 151 -7.00 -19.62 1.03
CA PRO A 151 -6.10 -19.51 2.18
C PRO A 151 -6.88 -19.42 3.50
N LEU A 152 -6.35 -20.06 4.55
CA LEU A 152 -6.99 -20.13 5.86
C LEU A 152 -7.40 -18.75 6.41
N PHE A 153 -6.58 -17.73 6.19
CA PHE A 153 -6.87 -16.38 6.68
C PHE A 153 -8.07 -15.74 5.98
N ILE A 154 -8.26 -15.98 4.66
CA ILE A 154 -9.43 -15.49 3.93
C ILE A 154 -10.66 -16.27 4.35
N PHE A 155 -10.55 -17.59 4.50
CA PHE A 155 -11.63 -18.43 5.00
C PHE A 155 -12.14 -17.94 6.37
N ALA A 156 -11.24 -17.83 7.35
CA ALA A 156 -11.58 -17.37 8.70
C ALA A 156 -12.17 -15.94 8.71
N SER A 157 -11.63 -15.04 7.88
CA SER A 157 -12.14 -13.67 7.77
C SER A 157 -13.55 -13.65 7.16
N THR A 158 -13.81 -14.51 6.17
CA THR A 158 -15.14 -14.62 5.53
C THR A 158 -16.17 -15.12 6.52
N GLU A 159 -15.86 -16.18 7.29
CA GLU A 159 -16.74 -16.69 8.34
C GLU A 159 -17.01 -15.63 9.42
N ALA A 160 -15.99 -14.87 9.81
CA ALA A 160 -16.15 -13.79 10.77
C ALA A 160 -17.12 -12.71 10.26
N ILE A 161 -16.98 -12.30 8.99
CA ILE A 161 -17.87 -11.31 8.37
C ILE A 161 -19.32 -11.81 8.29
N LEU A 162 -19.54 -13.09 7.95
CA LEU A 162 -20.88 -13.68 7.93
C LEU A 162 -21.51 -13.78 9.34
N THR A 163 -20.68 -13.98 10.36
CA THR A 163 -21.13 -14.08 11.75
C THR A 163 -21.39 -12.70 12.38
N MET A 164 -20.67 -11.67 11.91
CA MET A 164 -20.84 -10.29 12.36
C MET A 164 -22.19 -9.74 11.91
N ASN A 165 -23.13 -9.63 12.83
CA ASN A 165 -24.45 -9.11 12.57
C ASN A 165 -24.54 -7.66 13.05
N SER A 166 -24.36 -6.69 12.14
CA SER A 166 -24.68 -5.29 12.46
C SER A 166 -24.81 -4.45 11.20
N GLU A 167 -26.03 -3.99 10.91
CA GLU A 167 -26.33 -3.18 9.73
C GLU A 167 -25.75 -1.76 9.80
N ASP A 168 -25.36 -1.29 11.00
CA ASP A 168 -24.97 0.11 11.24
C ASP A 168 -23.74 0.30 12.17
N SER A 169 -22.95 -0.75 12.49
CA SER A 169 -21.80 -0.58 13.40
C SER A 169 -20.54 -0.08 12.70
N LYS A 170 -19.78 0.79 13.38
CA LYS A 170 -18.48 1.29 12.90
C LYS A 170 -17.48 0.15 12.79
N GLU A 171 -17.52 -0.75 13.75
CA GLU A 171 -16.66 -1.93 13.83
C GLU A 171 -16.85 -2.84 12.62
N PHE A 172 -18.10 -3.03 12.17
CA PHE A 172 -18.38 -3.83 10.98
C PHE A 172 -17.98 -3.12 9.69
N ALA A 173 -18.22 -1.80 9.59
CA ALA A 173 -17.71 -1.01 8.46
C ALA A 173 -16.18 -1.14 8.34
N HIS A 174 -15.44 -0.99 9.45
CA HIS A 174 -13.99 -1.20 9.47
C HIS A 174 -13.59 -2.62 9.10
N SER A 175 -14.30 -3.62 9.60
CA SER A 175 -14.01 -5.03 9.32
C SER A 175 -14.19 -5.34 7.83
N LEU A 176 -15.24 -4.80 7.19
CA LEU A 176 -15.46 -4.96 5.75
C LEU A 176 -14.38 -4.29 4.90
N ILE A 177 -13.93 -3.09 5.27
CA ILE A 177 -12.84 -2.40 4.56
C ILE A 177 -11.54 -3.20 4.64
N ASN A 178 -11.16 -3.64 5.84
CA ASN A 178 -9.97 -4.46 6.03
C ASN A 178 -10.07 -5.80 5.26
N TYR A 179 -11.28 -6.38 5.21
CA TYR A 179 -11.52 -7.60 4.47
C TYR A 179 -11.38 -7.40 2.95
N ILE A 180 -11.90 -6.29 2.41
CA ILE A 180 -11.70 -5.91 1.00
C ILE A 180 -10.20 -5.76 0.69
N GLU A 181 -9.45 -5.06 1.54
CA GLU A 181 -8.00 -4.88 1.36
C GLU A 181 -7.28 -6.24 1.37
N GLY A 182 -7.62 -7.14 2.29
CA GLY A 182 -7.06 -8.51 2.32
C GLY A 182 -7.36 -9.32 1.06
N LEU A 183 -8.55 -9.16 0.46
CA LEU A 183 -8.90 -9.79 -0.81
C LEU A 183 -8.17 -9.15 -1.99
N PHE A 184 -7.96 -7.84 -1.99
CA PHE A 184 -7.15 -7.19 -3.02
C PHE A 184 -5.70 -7.67 -2.97
N ASP A 185 -5.14 -7.79 -1.77
CA ASP A 185 -3.83 -8.39 -1.58
C ASP A 185 -3.76 -9.82 -2.13
N TYR A 186 -4.78 -10.63 -1.84
CA TYR A 186 -4.83 -12.01 -2.29
C TYR A 186 -5.00 -12.17 -3.80
N PHE A 187 -5.91 -11.44 -4.43
CA PHE A 187 -6.24 -11.63 -5.84
C PHE A 187 -5.35 -10.85 -6.80
N TYR A 188 -4.75 -9.74 -6.35
CA TYR A 188 -4.02 -8.83 -7.24
C TYR A 188 -2.56 -8.67 -6.83
N VAL A 189 -2.27 -8.47 -5.54
CA VAL A 189 -0.88 -8.20 -5.11
C VAL A 189 -0.04 -9.48 -5.06
N LEU A 190 -0.53 -10.55 -4.43
CA LEU A 190 0.21 -11.81 -4.32
C LEU A 190 0.48 -12.48 -5.68
N PRO A 191 -0.49 -12.60 -6.60
CA PRO A 191 -0.24 -13.17 -7.92
C PRO A 191 0.74 -12.32 -8.73
N ASN A 192 0.66 -10.99 -8.62
CA ASN A 192 1.63 -10.11 -9.28
C ASN A 192 3.04 -10.28 -8.70
N LYS A 193 3.20 -10.56 -7.41
CA LYS A 193 4.50 -10.92 -6.82
C LYS A 193 5.01 -12.29 -7.27
N MET A 194 4.12 -13.27 -7.47
CA MET A 194 4.49 -14.63 -7.89
C MET A 194 4.81 -14.74 -9.39
N LYS A 195 4.24 -13.89 -10.25
CA LYS A 195 4.56 -13.84 -11.69
C LYS A 195 5.95 -13.26 -11.99
N VAL A 196 6.62 -12.70 -10.98
CA VAL A 196 7.95 -12.06 -11.10
C VAL A 196 9.05 -12.94 -10.50
N LEU A 197 8.73 -14.20 -10.14
CA LEU A 197 9.68 -15.27 -9.84
C LEU A 197 9.90 -16.16 -11.08
#